data_AF-M8EB34-F1
#
_entry.id   AF-M8EB34-F1
#
_cell.length_a   1.000
_cell.length_b   1.000
_cell.length_c   1.000
_cell.angle_alpha   90.00
_cell.angle_beta   90.00
_cell.angle_gamma   90.00
#
_symmetry.space_group_name_H-M   'P 1'
#
loop_
_entity.id
_entity.type
_entity.pdbx_description
1 polymer ?
#
loop_
_entity_poly.entity_id
_entity_poly.type
_entity_poly.pdbx_seq_one_letter_code
_entity_poly.pdbx_strand_id
1 'polypeptide(L)'
;MQGYVYEARCVYDPDGCYRAWKEEAIRFLESEEGKSKMLVQARTVVDERKRWAEEALLGGLAKTAWLAGVSAWLDAVIMYAWFEKRTLATGKLVPAMRELAAYGEFVSLFPAMYRDDHDLWERFHSVAAYRRYFREAGGDEFACSELQDLLMERKLERLVRQRDEEAARWLLLTEAAWLYLSCSEEESLDEHVAALPLPLQEKLGKIGFSEANADMIRHVGRLSDQVVEAVFQRRN
;
A
#
# COMPACT_ATOMS: atom_id res chain seq x y z
N MET A 1 -18.97 9.51 4.39
CA MET A 1 -18.32 8.32 3.80
C MET A 1 -17.97 8.72 2.37
N GLN A 2 -16.69 8.75 2.01
CA GLN A 2 -16.25 9.09 0.65
C GLN A 2 -15.87 7.78 -0.05
N GLY A 3 -16.45 7.55 -1.23
CA GLY A 3 -16.32 6.32 -2.00
C GLY A 3 -17.22 6.38 -3.23
N TYR A 4 -16.85 5.67 -4.30
CA TYR A 4 -17.52 5.79 -5.61
C TYR A 4 -19.05 5.62 -5.52
N VAL A 5 -19.53 4.64 -4.75
CA VAL A 5 -20.98 4.42 -4.57
C VAL A 5 -21.67 5.60 -3.88
N TYR A 6 -21.00 6.36 -3.02
CA TYR A 6 -21.59 7.56 -2.40
C TYR A 6 -21.58 8.76 -3.34
N GLU A 7 -20.49 8.91 -4.10
CA GLU A 7 -20.21 10.09 -4.92
C GLU A 7 -20.77 10.01 -6.35
N ALA A 8 -21.01 8.79 -6.86
CA ALA A 8 -21.49 8.57 -8.21
C ALA A 8 -22.81 9.31 -8.46
N ARG A 9 -22.83 10.14 -9.51
CA ARG A 9 -24.05 10.80 -9.97
C ARG A 9 -24.60 10.04 -11.15
N CYS A 10 -25.88 9.70 -11.08
CA CYS A 10 -26.55 9.09 -12.20
C CYS A 10 -26.85 10.16 -13.26
N VAL A 11 -26.24 10.04 -14.44
CA VAL A 11 -26.38 11.01 -15.54
C VAL A 11 -27.61 10.68 -16.41
N TYR A 12 -27.96 9.40 -16.55
CA TYR A 12 -29.10 8.93 -17.33
C TYR A 12 -29.62 7.60 -16.76
N ASP A 13 -30.89 7.55 -16.38
CA ASP A 13 -31.55 6.38 -15.76
C ASP A 13 -33.07 6.49 -15.94
N PRO A 14 -33.58 6.24 -17.17
CA PRO A 14 -34.98 6.45 -17.51
C PRO A 14 -35.93 5.53 -16.74
N ASP A 15 -35.44 4.35 -16.33
CA ASP A 15 -36.22 3.34 -15.61
C ASP A 15 -36.01 3.40 -14.09
N GLY A 16 -35.12 4.28 -13.60
CA GLY A 16 -34.82 4.44 -12.17
C GLY A 16 -34.04 3.29 -11.52
N CYS A 17 -33.62 2.28 -12.30
CA CYS A 17 -32.97 1.07 -11.81
C CYS A 17 -31.61 1.37 -11.16
N TYR A 18 -30.80 2.25 -11.76
CA TYR A 18 -29.48 2.56 -11.23
C TYR A 18 -29.55 3.38 -9.93
N ARG A 19 -30.51 4.30 -9.83
CA ARG A 19 -30.78 5.03 -8.60
C ARG A 19 -31.23 4.08 -7.48
N ALA A 20 -32.17 3.19 -7.77
CA ALA A 20 -32.66 2.21 -6.81
C ALA A 20 -31.54 1.28 -6.31
N TRP A 21 -30.71 0.76 -7.22
CA TRP A 21 -29.55 -0.07 -6.85
C TRP A 21 -28.53 0.69 -6.01
N LYS A 22 -28.25 1.95 -6.35
CA LYS A 22 -27.35 2.79 -5.56
C LYS A 22 -27.87 2.97 -4.13
N GLU A 23 -29.15 3.28 -3.98
CA GLU A 23 -29.79 3.46 -2.67
C GLU A 23 -29.83 2.16 -1.86
N GLU A 24 -30.07 1.02 -2.50
CA GLU A 24 -29.99 -0.29 -1.87
C GLU A 24 -28.56 -0.64 -1.43
N ALA A 25 -27.57 -0.41 -2.28
CA ALA A 25 -26.16 -0.63 -1.94
C ALA A 25 -25.72 0.26 -0.76
N ILE A 26 -26.10 1.54 -0.76
CA ILE A 26 -25.82 2.44 0.37
C ILE A 26 -26.50 1.93 1.64
N ARG A 27 -27.80 1.59 1.58
CA ARG A 27 -28.53 1.04 2.74
C ARG A 27 -27.87 -0.22 3.28
N PHE A 28 -27.42 -1.13 2.42
CA PHE A 28 -26.69 -2.32 2.84
C PHE A 28 -25.36 -1.96 3.52
N LEU A 29 -24.53 -1.12 2.88
CA LEU A 29 -23.23 -0.71 3.44
C LEU A 29 -23.34 0.04 4.77
N GLU A 30 -24.44 0.77 4.99
CA GLU A 30 -24.72 1.47 6.24
C GLU A 30 -25.40 0.60 7.29
N SER A 31 -25.94 -0.56 6.91
CA SER A 31 -26.56 -1.52 7.84
C SER A 31 -25.52 -2.22 8.72
N GLU A 32 -25.95 -2.73 9.87
CA GLU A 32 -25.07 -3.50 10.76
C GLU A 32 -24.58 -4.79 10.10
N GLU A 33 -25.39 -5.42 9.26
CA GLU A 33 -24.98 -6.59 8.48
C GLU A 33 -23.86 -6.24 7.50
N GLY A 34 -24.02 -5.16 6.72
CA GLY A 34 -23.00 -4.73 5.76
C GLY A 34 -21.70 -4.31 6.42
N LYS A 35 -21.77 -3.53 7.51
CA LYS A 35 -20.59 -3.16 8.31
C LYS A 35 -19.88 -4.38 8.88
N SER A 36 -20.63 -5.34 9.44
CA SER A 36 -20.07 -6.58 9.99
C SER A 36 -19.39 -7.40 8.91
N LYS A 37 -20.03 -7.56 7.75
CA LYS A 37 -19.47 -8.28 6.60
C LYS A 37 -18.19 -7.62 6.10
N MET A 38 -18.18 -6.30 5.92
CA MET A 38 -16.98 -5.57 5.51
C MET A 38 -15.85 -5.70 6.53
N LEU A 39 -16.18 -5.69 7.82
CA LEU A 39 -15.19 -5.80 8.89
C LEU A 39 -14.53 -7.18 8.88
N VAL A 40 -15.32 -8.25 8.72
CA VAL A 40 -14.81 -9.62 8.58
C VAL A 40 -13.92 -9.73 7.33
N GLN A 41 -14.39 -9.23 6.18
CA GLN A 41 -13.61 -9.29 4.93
C GLN A 41 -12.28 -8.54 5.04
N ALA A 42 -12.29 -7.32 5.60
CA ALA A 42 -11.07 -6.54 5.79
C ALA A 42 -10.06 -7.27 6.71
N ARG A 43 -10.55 -7.88 7.79
CA ARG A 43 -9.71 -8.70 8.68
C ARG A 43 -9.14 -9.93 7.96
N THR A 44 -9.95 -10.63 7.18
CA THR A 44 -9.50 -11.79 6.40
C THR A 44 -8.37 -11.42 5.45
N VAL A 45 -8.43 -10.26 4.79
CA VAL A 45 -7.35 -9.79 3.92
C VAL A 45 -6.05 -9.59 4.71
N VAL A 46 -6.11 -8.96 5.89
CA VAL A 46 -4.92 -8.78 6.76
C VAL A 46 -4.33 -10.13 7.17
N ASP A 47 -5.17 -11.06 7.61
CA ASP A 47 -4.75 -12.41 8.03
C ASP A 47 -4.13 -13.21 6.86
N GLU A 48 -4.69 -13.10 5.66
CA GLU A 48 -4.14 -13.72 4.44
C GLU A 48 -2.77 -13.16 4.09
N ARG A 49 -2.56 -11.83 4.19
CA ARG A 49 -1.26 -11.20 3.95
C ARG A 49 -0.21 -11.61 4.98
N LYS A 50 -0.59 -11.73 6.26
CA LYS A 50 0.30 -12.23 7.31
C LYS A 50 0.73 -13.68 7.03
N ARG A 51 -0.23 -14.55 6.71
CA ARG A 51 0.07 -15.94 6.36
C ARG A 51 0.99 -16.03 5.14
N TRP A 52 0.71 -15.23 4.10
CA TRP A 52 1.58 -15.17 2.93
C TRP A 52 3.01 -14.75 3.28
N ALA A 53 3.19 -13.78 4.19
CA ALA A 53 4.50 -13.36 4.64
C ALA A 53 5.27 -14.49 5.36
N GLU A 54 4.58 -15.27 6.20
CA GLU A 54 5.15 -16.42 6.90
C GLU A 54 5.53 -17.55 5.92
N GLU A 55 4.62 -17.89 5.00
CA GLU A 55 4.84 -18.92 3.97
C GLU A 55 6.01 -18.55 3.06
N ALA A 56 6.09 -17.29 2.60
CA ALA A 56 7.19 -16.79 1.79
C ALA A 56 8.53 -16.87 2.54
N LEU A 57 8.54 -16.51 3.83
CA LEU A 57 9.76 -16.59 4.65
C LEU A 57 10.24 -18.03 4.82
N LEU A 58 9.33 -18.97 5.08
CA LEU A 58 9.63 -20.41 5.16
C LEU A 58 10.16 -20.97 3.83
N GLY A 59 9.70 -20.40 2.71
CA GLY A 59 10.18 -20.71 1.36
C GLY A 59 11.52 -20.07 0.99
N GLY A 60 12.14 -19.28 1.89
CA GLY A 60 13.39 -18.58 1.61
C GLY A 60 13.24 -17.30 0.76
N LEU A 61 12.02 -16.81 0.58
CA LEU A 61 11.69 -15.62 -0.21
C LEU A 61 11.61 -14.40 0.70
N ALA A 62 12.76 -13.91 1.16
CA ALA A 62 12.86 -12.89 2.20
C ALA A 62 12.31 -11.52 1.79
N LYS A 63 12.45 -11.10 0.53
CA LYS A 63 11.89 -9.83 0.03
C LYS A 63 10.38 -9.93 -0.19
N THR A 64 9.92 -11.07 -0.68
CA THR A 64 8.50 -11.37 -0.86
C THR A 64 7.79 -11.40 0.50
N ALA A 65 8.40 -12.04 1.49
CA ALA A 65 7.92 -12.04 2.87
C ALA A 65 7.81 -10.62 3.42
N TRP A 66 8.83 -9.78 3.17
CA TRP A 66 8.80 -8.38 3.58
C TRP A 66 7.64 -7.61 2.94
N LEU A 67 7.50 -7.69 1.61
CA LEU A 67 6.41 -7.02 0.88
C LEU A 67 5.03 -7.47 1.39
N ALA A 68 4.84 -8.76 1.62
CA ALA A 68 3.60 -9.32 2.16
C ALA A 68 3.31 -8.80 3.58
N GLY A 69 4.33 -8.75 4.45
CA GLY A 69 4.21 -8.20 5.79
C GLY A 69 3.82 -6.73 5.79
N VAL A 70 4.52 -5.91 4.99
CA VAL A 70 4.19 -4.49 4.82
C VAL A 70 2.76 -4.30 4.28
N SER A 71 2.34 -5.17 3.35
CA SER A 71 0.96 -5.16 2.82
C SER A 71 -0.07 -5.47 3.92
N ALA A 72 0.19 -6.45 4.79
CA ALA A 72 -0.69 -6.75 5.92
C ALA A 72 -0.88 -5.53 6.84
N TRP A 73 0.21 -4.81 7.13
CA TRP A 73 0.14 -3.59 7.92
C TRP A 73 -0.66 -2.49 7.20
N LEU A 74 -0.42 -2.26 5.92
CA LEU A 74 -1.16 -1.26 5.13
C LEU A 74 -2.65 -1.60 5.02
N ASP A 75 -3.00 -2.88 4.84
CA ASP A 75 -4.40 -3.32 4.82
C ASP A 75 -5.07 -3.11 6.18
N ALA A 76 -4.36 -3.33 7.28
CA ALA A 76 -4.85 -3.02 8.63
C ALA A 76 -5.06 -1.50 8.82
N VAL A 77 -4.15 -0.68 8.32
CA VAL A 77 -4.27 0.78 8.32
C VAL A 77 -5.46 1.24 7.47
N ILE A 78 -5.67 0.66 6.29
CA ILE A 78 -6.81 0.97 5.42
C ILE A 78 -8.12 0.63 6.13
N MET A 79 -8.16 -0.54 6.77
CA MET A 79 -9.28 -0.94 7.64
C MET A 79 -9.53 0.10 8.74
N TYR A 80 -8.50 0.54 9.45
CA TYR A 80 -8.59 1.60 10.46
C TYR A 80 -9.11 2.93 9.87
N ALA A 81 -8.52 3.40 8.76
CA ALA A 81 -8.92 4.63 8.10
C ALA A 81 -10.39 4.60 7.65
N TRP A 82 -10.85 3.45 7.16
CA TRP A 82 -12.25 3.27 6.80
C TRP A 82 -13.17 3.35 8.02
N PHE A 83 -12.93 2.51 9.03
CA PHE A 83 -13.89 2.33 10.12
C PHE A 83 -13.83 3.43 11.18
N GLU A 84 -12.67 4.03 11.41
CA GLU A 84 -12.46 5.08 12.42
C GLU A 84 -12.49 6.48 11.81
N LYS A 85 -12.02 6.65 10.56
CA LYS A 85 -11.90 7.97 9.91
C LYS A 85 -12.88 8.19 8.75
N ARG A 86 -13.63 7.15 8.35
CA ARG A 86 -14.63 7.19 7.26
C ARG A 86 -14.06 7.67 5.93
N THR A 87 -12.79 7.34 5.65
CA THR A 87 -12.08 7.74 4.43
C THR A 87 -11.22 6.61 3.88
N LEU A 88 -11.14 6.53 2.55
CA LEU A 88 -10.19 5.70 1.79
C LEU A 88 -9.30 6.55 0.88
N ALA A 89 -9.29 7.87 1.07
CA ALA A 89 -8.46 8.74 0.26
C ALA A 89 -6.99 8.41 0.53
N THR A 90 -6.24 8.05 -0.52
CA THR A 90 -4.82 7.69 -0.41
C THR A 90 -3.98 8.80 0.24
N GLY A 91 -4.31 10.07 -0.03
CA GLY A 91 -3.68 11.23 0.61
C GLY A 91 -4.01 11.40 2.11
N LYS A 92 -4.89 10.57 2.68
CA LYS A 92 -5.23 10.54 4.11
C LYS A 92 -4.69 9.31 4.83
N LEU A 93 -4.13 8.33 4.11
CA LEU A 93 -3.59 7.10 4.70
C LEU A 93 -2.36 7.39 5.57
N VAL A 94 -1.35 8.11 5.05
CA VAL A 94 -0.15 8.44 5.84
C VAL A 94 -0.48 9.25 7.11
N PRO A 95 -1.33 10.30 7.05
CA PRO A 95 -1.83 10.93 8.27
C PRO A 95 -2.50 9.96 9.24
N ALA A 96 -3.35 9.05 8.76
CA ALA A 96 -4.01 8.05 9.61
C ALA A 96 -2.99 7.07 10.23
N MET A 97 -1.94 6.69 9.51
CA MET A 97 -0.85 5.85 10.02
C MET A 97 -0.16 6.51 11.22
N ARG A 98 0.18 7.80 11.11
CA ARG A 98 0.89 8.56 12.15
C ARG A 98 0.14 8.63 13.48
N GLU A 99 -1.18 8.52 13.46
CA GLU A 99 -2.00 8.56 14.66
C GLU A 99 -2.02 7.22 15.43
N LEU A 100 -1.51 6.15 14.82
CA LEU A 100 -1.45 4.83 15.45
C LEU A 100 -0.28 4.76 16.43
N ALA A 101 -0.54 4.24 17.64
CA ALA A 101 0.51 4.04 18.64
C ALA A 101 1.64 3.13 18.14
N ALA A 102 1.30 2.16 17.28
CA ALA A 102 2.24 1.22 16.67
C ALA A 102 3.11 1.83 15.54
N TYR A 103 2.85 3.08 15.13
CA TYR A 103 3.49 3.68 13.96
C TYR A 103 5.01 3.86 14.09
N GLY A 104 5.47 4.44 15.20
CA GLY A 104 6.90 4.65 15.41
C GLY A 104 7.70 3.35 15.44
N GLU A 105 7.11 2.30 16.00
CA GLU A 105 7.70 0.97 16.03
C GLU A 105 7.73 0.34 14.62
N PHE A 106 6.65 0.47 13.84
CA PHE A 106 6.63 0.00 12.45
C PHE A 106 7.68 0.68 11.58
N VAL A 107 7.79 2.01 11.67
CA VAL A 107 8.77 2.81 10.92
C VAL A 107 10.22 2.38 11.22
N SER A 108 10.50 1.97 12.47
CA SER A 108 11.83 1.51 12.87
C SER A 108 12.30 0.24 12.13
N LEU A 109 11.37 -0.51 11.53
CA LEU A 109 11.69 -1.70 10.73
C LEU A 109 12.21 -1.36 9.33
N PHE A 110 12.26 -0.08 8.94
CA PHE A 110 12.74 0.38 7.63
C PHE A 110 14.02 1.24 7.73
N PRO A 111 15.12 0.75 8.32
CA PRO A 111 16.31 1.58 8.54
C PRO A 111 16.88 2.14 7.24
N ALA A 112 16.87 1.40 6.13
CA ALA A 112 17.35 1.89 4.83
C ALA A 112 16.43 2.98 4.22
N MET A 113 15.12 2.91 4.47
CA MET A 113 14.18 3.92 3.96
C MET A 113 14.29 5.25 4.71
N TYR A 114 14.71 5.21 5.98
CA TYR A 114 14.78 6.37 6.87
C TYR A 114 16.22 6.81 7.20
N ARG A 115 17.25 6.27 6.55
CA ARG A 115 18.60 6.84 6.66
C ARG A 115 18.66 8.23 6.02
N ASP A 116 19.24 9.18 6.75
CA ASP A 116 19.33 10.61 6.41
C ASP A 116 20.23 10.92 5.20
N ASP A 117 21.03 9.97 4.72
CA ASP A 117 21.97 10.13 3.61
C ASP A 117 21.32 9.98 2.22
N HIS A 118 20.02 9.68 2.16
CA HIS A 118 19.33 9.42 0.90
C HIS A 118 18.34 10.52 0.53
N ASP A 119 18.69 11.30 -0.49
CA ASP A 119 17.84 12.34 -1.07
C ASP A 119 16.55 11.75 -1.68
N LEU A 120 15.43 12.42 -1.45
CA LEU A 120 14.12 12.01 -1.99
C LEU A 120 14.14 11.99 -3.53
N TRP A 121 14.91 12.89 -4.15
CA TRP A 121 15.05 12.93 -5.60
C TRP A 121 15.92 11.79 -6.16
N GLU A 122 16.95 11.35 -5.43
CA GLU A 122 17.70 10.13 -5.80
C GLU A 122 16.79 8.89 -5.81
N ARG A 123 15.90 8.79 -4.81
CA ARG A 123 14.90 7.72 -4.73
C ARG A 123 13.87 7.82 -5.86
N PHE A 124 13.38 9.02 -6.18
CA PHE A 124 12.52 9.26 -7.34
C PHE A 124 13.17 8.78 -8.65
N HIS A 125 14.42 9.17 -8.89
CA HIS A 125 15.16 8.73 -10.09
C HIS A 125 15.40 7.22 -10.11
N SER A 126 15.45 6.59 -8.94
CA SER A 126 15.54 5.14 -8.82
C SER A 126 14.23 4.46 -9.26
N VAL A 127 13.07 4.97 -8.84
CA VAL A 127 11.76 4.49 -9.31
C VAL A 127 11.61 4.74 -10.83
N ALA A 128 11.99 5.91 -11.33
CA ALA A 128 11.93 6.22 -12.76
C ALA A 128 12.84 5.30 -13.59
N ALA A 129 14.04 4.98 -13.10
CA ALA A 129 14.93 4.04 -13.75
C ALA A 129 14.35 2.61 -13.78
N TYR A 130 13.69 2.20 -12.71
CA TYR A 130 13.00 0.91 -12.63
C TYR A 130 11.79 0.85 -13.58
N ARG A 131 11.02 1.95 -13.70
CA ARG A 131 9.93 2.08 -14.68
C ARG A 131 10.44 1.97 -16.11
N ARG A 132 11.54 2.67 -16.41
CA ARG A 132 12.18 2.59 -17.72
C ARG A 132 12.65 1.17 -18.06
N TYR A 133 13.20 0.43 -17.09
CA TYR A 133 13.59 -0.97 -17.28
C TYR A 133 12.41 -1.82 -17.78
N PHE A 134 11.24 -1.72 -17.13
CA PHE A 134 10.06 -2.44 -17.60
C PHE A 134 9.55 -1.93 -18.95
N ARG A 135 9.59 -0.62 -19.19
CA ARG A 135 9.22 -0.03 -20.49
C ARG A 135 10.05 -0.61 -21.63
N GLU A 136 11.37 -0.72 -21.44
CA GLU A 136 12.30 -1.30 -22.41
C GLU A 136 12.07 -2.80 -22.63
N ALA A 137 11.56 -3.51 -21.60
CA ALA A 137 11.16 -4.90 -21.67
C ALA A 137 9.74 -5.14 -22.25
N GLY A 138 9.01 -4.08 -22.62
CA GLY A 138 7.64 -4.19 -23.14
C GLY A 138 6.57 -4.46 -22.07
N GLY A 139 6.81 -4.00 -20.83
CA GLY A 139 5.86 -4.10 -19.72
C GLY A 139 4.58 -3.27 -19.92
N ASP A 140 3.72 -3.27 -18.90
CA ASP A 140 2.39 -2.64 -18.97
C ASP A 140 2.43 -1.17 -19.43
N GLU A 141 1.62 -0.85 -20.44
CA GLU A 141 1.63 0.46 -21.10
C GLU A 141 1.32 1.60 -20.11
N PHE A 142 0.40 1.37 -19.17
CA PHE A 142 -0.05 2.38 -18.23
C PHE A 142 0.94 2.58 -17.08
N ALA A 143 1.42 1.50 -16.48
CA ALA A 143 2.36 1.52 -15.35
C ALA A 143 3.75 1.98 -15.77
N CYS A 144 4.17 1.62 -16.99
CA CYS A 144 5.47 2.00 -17.53
C CYS A 144 5.47 3.38 -18.19
N SER A 145 4.33 4.07 -18.31
CA SER A 145 4.23 5.35 -19.02
C SER A 145 5.08 6.47 -18.42
N GLU A 146 5.67 7.32 -19.28
CA GLU A 146 6.35 8.57 -18.86
C GLU A 146 5.40 9.55 -18.16
N LEU A 147 4.10 9.43 -18.42
CA LEU A 147 3.10 10.22 -17.70
C LEU A 147 3.12 9.91 -16.20
N GLN A 148 3.40 8.66 -15.80
CA GLN A 148 3.52 8.29 -14.39
C GLN A 148 4.73 8.96 -13.74
N ASP A 149 5.86 9.06 -14.46
CA ASP A 149 7.05 9.79 -13.99
C ASP A 149 6.69 11.26 -13.70
N LEU A 150 6.00 11.93 -14.63
CA LEU A 150 5.58 13.32 -14.51
C LEU A 150 4.57 13.55 -13.36
N LEU A 151 3.59 12.64 -13.22
CA LEU A 151 2.60 12.73 -12.14
C LEU A 151 3.25 12.52 -10.77
N MET A 152 4.18 11.57 -10.67
CA MET A 152 4.94 11.29 -9.46
C MET A 152 5.84 12.47 -9.08
N GLU A 153 6.56 13.06 -10.04
CA GLU A 153 7.41 14.24 -9.83
C GLU A 153 6.58 15.39 -9.24
N ARG A 154 5.47 15.77 -9.86
CA ARG A 154 4.59 16.85 -9.37
C ARG A 154 4.04 16.55 -7.97
N LYS A 155 3.71 15.29 -7.68
CA LYS A 155 3.23 14.87 -6.37
C LYS A 155 4.34 14.96 -5.33
N LEU A 156 5.56 14.56 -5.67
CA LEU A 156 6.75 14.66 -4.82
C LEU A 156 7.09 16.12 -4.53
N GLU A 157 7.14 16.99 -5.54
CA GLU A 157 7.37 18.43 -5.35
C GLU A 157 6.39 19.04 -4.35
N ARG A 158 5.10 18.69 -4.47
CA ARG A 158 4.07 19.18 -3.56
C ARG A 158 4.31 18.73 -2.13
N LEU A 159 4.68 17.46 -1.92
CA LEU A 159 4.97 16.91 -0.59
C LEU A 159 6.22 17.55 0.02
N VAL A 160 7.27 17.76 -0.76
CA VAL A 160 8.49 18.46 -0.33
C VAL A 160 8.17 19.91 0.06
N ARG A 161 7.38 20.64 -0.75
CA ARG A 161 6.93 22.00 -0.40
C ARG A 161 6.10 22.05 0.88
N GLN A 162 5.34 20.99 1.16
CA GLN A 162 4.56 20.82 2.39
C GLN A 162 5.39 20.32 3.58
N ARG A 163 6.68 20.02 3.37
CA ARG A 163 7.58 19.38 4.35
C ARG A 163 7.06 18.03 4.85
N ASP A 164 6.32 17.32 4.01
CA ASP A 164 5.80 15.98 4.29
C ASP A 164 6.69 14.90 3.62
N GLU A 165 7.92 14.80 4.10
CA GLU A 165 8.91 13.86 3.54
C GLU A 165 8.52 12.40 3.73
N GLU A 166 7.81 12.08 4.81
CA GLU A 166 7.41 10.70 5.09
C GLU A 166 6.28 10.25 4.17
N ALA A 167 5.33 11.12 3.83
CA ALA A 167 4.40 10.81 2.74
C ALA A 167 5.11 10.66 1.39
N ALA A 168 6.23 11.38 1.17
CA ALA A 168 7.05 11.21 -0.02
C ALA A 168 7.77 9.85 -0.04
N ARG A 169 8.33 9.40 1.10
CA ARG A 169 8.95 8.06 1.22
C ARG A 169 7.92 6.96 0.92
N TRP A 170 6.73 7.04 1.54
CA TRP A 170 5.65 6.10 1.28
C TRP A 170 5.19 6.11 -0.18
N LEU A 171 5.05 7.28 -0.79
CA LEU A 171 4.70 7.40 -2.20
C LEU A 171 5.67 6.59 -3.08
N LEU A 172 6.97 6.80 -2.90
CA LEU A 172 8.02 6.16 -3.71
C LEU A 172 8.05 4.64 -3.50
N LEU A 173 7.90 4.18 -2.26
CA LEU A 173 7.81 2.75 -1.95
C LEU A 173 6.58 2.12 -2.61
N THR A 174 5.41 2.73 -2.45
CA THR A 174 4.15 2.19 -3.01
C THR A 174 4.15 2.20 -4.53
N GLU A 175 4.79 3.19 -5.15
CA GLU A 175 4.92 3.25 -6.60
C GLU A 175 5.83 2.14 -7.13
N ALA A 176 6.98 1.90 -6.49
CA ALA A 176 7.87 0.80 -6.85
C ALA A 176 7.17 -0.56 -6.67
N ALA A 177 6.43 -0.75 -5.57
CA ALA A 177 5.66 -1.96 -5.31
C ALA A 177 4.56 -2.17 -6.36
N TRP A 178 3.82 -1.12 -6.70
CA TRP A 178 2.79 -1.19 -7.75
C TRP A 178 3.40 -1.54 -9.10
N LEU A 179 4.52 -0.93 -9.47
CA LEU A 179 5.22 -1.20 -10.71
C LEU A 179 5.66 -2.67 -10.82
N TYR A 180 6.21 -3.24 -9.73
CA TYR A 180 6.50 -4.68 -9.64
C TYR A 180 5.24 -5.51 -9.88
N LEU A 181 4.16 -5.24 -9.14
CA LEU A 181 2.91 -6.01 -9.24
C LEU A 181 2.23 -5.89 -10.61
N SER A 182 2.44 -4.79 -11.34
CA SER A 182 1.86 -4.57 -12.67
C SER A 182 2.69 -5.17 -13.81
N CYS A 183 3.98 -5.42 -13.60
CA CYS A 183 4.89 -5.80 -14.69
C CYS A 183 5.61 -7.13 -14.48
N SER A 184 5.61 -7.68 -13.27
CA SER A 184 6.19 -8.98 -12.94
C SER A 184 5.05 -9.96 -12.69
N GLU A 185 4.57 -10.58 -13.77
CA GLU A 185 3.61 -11.67 -13.67
C GLU A 185 4.33 -12.96 -13.25
N GLU A 186 3.73 -13.69 -12.31
CA GLU A 186 4.12 -15.04 -11.88
C GLU A 186 5.46 -15.21 -11.10
N GLU A 187 6.33 -14.19 -11.05
CA GLU A 187 7.59 -14.24 -10.31
C GLU A 187 7.46 -13.68 -8.88
N SER A 188 8.12 -14.32 -7.92
CA SER A 188 8.29 -13.75 -6.57
C SER A 188 9.16 -12.49 -6.62
N LEU A 189 9.07 -11.62 -5.61
CA LEU A 189 9.87 -10.40 -5.57
C LEU A 189 11.37 -10.72 -5.48
N ASP A 190 11.72 -11.82 -4.84
CA ASP A 190 13.10 -12.27 -4.70
C ASP A 190 13.69 -12.66 -6.07
N GLU A 191 12.97 -13.48 -6.84
CA GLU A 191 13.35 -13.88 -8.20
C GLU A 191 13.45 -12.65 -9.11
N HIS A 192 12.43 -11.79 -9.05
CA HIS A 192 12.38 -10.57 -9.82
C HIS A 192 13.60 -9.67 -9.56
N VAL A 193 13.88 -9.37 -8.28
CA VAL A 193 15.02 -8.53 -7.92
C VAL A 193 16.35 -9.18 -8.31
N ALA A 194 16.48 -10.50 -8.17
CA ALA A 194 17.70 -11.19 -8.58
C ALA A 194 17.98 -11.10 -10.09
N ALA A 195 16.93 -11.01 -10.92
CA ALA A 195 17.03 -10.87 -12.36
C ALA A 195 17.38 -9.43 -12.83
N LEU A 196 17.21 -8.42 -11.98
CA LEU A 196 17.48 -7.03 -12.34
C LEU A 196 18.98 -6.74 -12.48
N PRO A 197 19.37 -5.73 -13.29
CA PRO A 197 20.72 -5.19 -13.25
C PRO A 197 21.13 -4.77 -11.83
N LEU A 198 22.37 -5.09 -11.41
CA LEU A 198 22.90 -4.80 -10.07
C LEU A 198 22.60 -3.35 -9.58
N PRO A 199 22.77 -2.29 -10.40
CA PRO A 199 22.45 -0.93 -9.95
C PRO A 199 20.98 -0.73 -9.58
N LEU A 200 20.04 -1.46 -10.18
CA LEU A 200 18.62 -1.40 -9.83
C LEU A 200 18.31 -2.20 -8.57
N GLN A 201 18.99 -3.33 -8.34
CA GLN A 201 18.84 -4.12 -7.11
C GLN A 201 19.18 -3.27 -5.87
N GLU A 202 20.33 -2.61 -5.89
CA GLU A 202 20.78 -1.74 -4.79
C GLU A 202 19.81 -0.58 -4.54
N LYS A 203 19.33 0.03 -5.63
CA LYS A 203 18.37 1.15 -5.58
C LYS A 203 17.03 0.75 -4.99
N LEU A 204 16.50 -0.44 -5.31
CA LEU A 204 15.25 -0.93 -4.74
C LEU A 204 15.38 -1.22 -3.25
N GLY A 205 16.55 -1.73 -2.81
CA GLY A 205 16.86 -1.87 -1.39
C GLY A 205 16.74 -0.55 -0.62
N LYS A 206 17.24 0.55 -1.19
CA LYS A 206 17.10 1.90 -0.61
C LYS A 206 15.65 2.40 -0.56
N ILE A 207 14.84 2.07 -1.57
CA ILE A 207 13.42 2.46 -1.63
C ILE A 207 12.59 1.77 -0.54
N GLY A 208 12.96 0.54 -0.17
CA GLY A 208 12.31 -0.20 0.91
C GLY A 208 12.07 -1.68 0.62
N PHE A 209 12.54 -2.21 -0.52
CA PHE A 209 12.51 -3.63 -0.84
C PHE A 209 13.62 -4.36 -0.06
N SER A 210 13.44 -4.43 1.25
CA SER A 210 14.37 -5.03 2.19
C SER A 210 14.14 -6.54 2.33
N GLU A 211 15.16 -7.26 2.82
CA GLU A 211 15.01 -8.64 3.24
C GLU A 211 14.42 -8.69 4.64
N ALA A 212 13.37 -9.50 4.83
CA ALA A 212 12.86 -9.77 6.16
C ALA A 212 13.57 -10.96 6.80
N ASN A 213 13.66 -10.91 8.13
CA ASN A 213 13.93 -12.09 8.96
C ASN A 213 12.67 -12.46 9.78
N ALA A 214 12.74 -13.59 10.49
CA ALA A 214 11.62 -14.08 11.29
C ALA A 214 11.16 -13.10 12.38
N ASP A 215 12.09 -12.34 12.98
CA ASP A 215 11.73 -11.35 13.98
C ASP A 215 10.95 -10.21 13.36
N MET A 216 11.38 -9.70 12.19
CA MET A 216 10.68 -8.65 11.46
C MET A 216 9.27 -9.07 11.06
N ILE A 217 9.07 -10.28 10.52
CA ILE A 217 7.74 -10.75 10.11
C ILE A 217 6.81 -10.91 11.31
N ARG A 218 7.28 -11.53 12.40
CA ARG A 218 6.50 -11.63 13.65
C ARG A 218 6.16 -10.26 14.21
N HIS A 219 7.11 -9.33 14.14
CA HIS A 219 6.95 -7.98 14.63
C HIS A 219 5.86 -7.25 13.82
N VAL A 220 5.97 -7.21 12.49
CA VAL A 220 4.95 -6.59 11.63
C VAL A 220 3.59 -7.23 11.84
N GLY A 221 3.52 -8.56 11.93
CA GLY A 221 2.27 -9.28 12.20
C GLY A 221 1.59 -8.82 13.50
N ARG A 222 2.35 -8.69 14.60
CA ARG A 222 1.84 -8.17 15.87
C ARG A 222 1.36 -6.73 15.75
N LEU A 223 2.10 -5.87 15.04
CA LEU A 223 1.70 -4.48 14.86
C LEU A 223 0.38 -4.40 14.08
N SER A 224 0.25 -5.19 13.00
CA SER A 224 -1.01 -5.28 12.24
C SER A 224 -2.18 -5.69 13.12
N ASP A 225 -1.99 -6.67 14.02
CA ASP A 225 -3.01 -7.08 14.98
C ASP A 225 -3.43 -5.96 15.91
N GLN A 226 -2.49 -5.15 16.40
CA GLN A 226 -2.80 -3.98 17.24
C GLN A 226 -3.68 -2.96 16.52
N VAL A 227 -3.45 -2.73 15.23
CA VAL A 227 -4.26 -1.81 14.42
C VAL A 227 -5.66 -2.39 14.20
N VAL A 228 -5.75 -3.68 13.90
CA VAL A 228 -7.02 -4.40 13.77
C VAL A 228 -7.80 -4.31 15.09
N GLU A 229 -7.17 -4.62 16.22
CA GLU A 229 -7.78 -4.54 17.56
C GLU A 229 -8.27 -3.13 17.91
N ALA A 230 -7.54 -2.08 17.51
CA ALA A 230 -7.97 -0.70 17.74
C ALA A 230 -9.31 -0.36 17.07
N VAL A 231 -9.65 -1.02 15.95
CA VAL A 231 -10.95 -0.89 15.29
C VAL A 231 -12.05 -1.63 16.07
N PHE A 232 -11.73 -2.77 16.69
CA PHE A 232 -12.69 -3.58 17.44
C PHE A 232 -12.98 -3.03 18.84
N GLN A 233 -11.96 -2.58 19.58
CA GLN A 233 -12.12 -2.12 20.97
C GLN A 233 -12.96 -0.84 21.10
N ARG A 234 -13.09 -0.03 20.06
CA ARG A 234 -13.88 1.21 20.06
C ARG A 234 -15.34 1.01 19.65
N ARG A 235 -15.72 -0.23 19.30
CA ARG A 235 -17.06 -0.59 18.83
C ARG A 235 -17.87 -1.42 19.84
N ASN A 236 -17.24 -1.85 20.92
CA ASN A 236 -17.88 -2.47 22.09
C ASN A 236 -18.04 -1.45 23.21
#